data_AF-A0A6V8DZ35-F1
#
_entry.id   AF-A0A6V8DZ35-F1
#
_cell.length_a   1.000
_cell.length_b   1.000
_cell.length_c   1.000
_cell.angle_alpha   90.00
_cell.angle_beta   90.00
_cell.angle_gamma   90.00
#
_symmetry.space_group_name_H-M   'P 1'
#
loop_
_entity.id
_entity.type
_entity.pdbx_description
1 polymer ?
#
loop_
_entity_poly.entity_id
_entity_poly.type
_entity_poly.pdbx_seq_one_letter_code
_entity_poly.pdbx_strand_id
1 'polypeptide(L)'
;DLELSIAKKSREKLMKLAKESNSKVIASIHETKSTPNADEIVALIKDNSTQGDIVKFCSTVNNHQDALQIFEAANSLIGQESSHSIMGLGNGGDWVRLHAPVLEQEIVYATMMNHFRLSDKGLINVRDLRDAWALMEY
;
A
#
# COMPACT_ATOMS: atom_id res chain seq x y z
N ASP A 1 3.04 -3.47 12.12
CA ASP A 1 3.63 -2.57 11.11
C ASP A 1 4.95 -2.07 11.69
N LEU A 2 6.05 -2.31 10.97
CA LEU A 2 7.41 -1.92 11.34
C LEU A 2 8.06 -1.22 10.13
N GLU A 3 8.23 0.09 10.25
CA GLU A 3 8.79 0.90 9.17
C GLU A 3 10.25 0.51 8.86
N LEU A 4 10.62 0.53 7.58
CA LEU A 4 11.98 0.21 7.14
C LEU A 4 13.01 1.25 7.59
N SER A 5 12.57 2.48 7.86
CA SER A 5 13.41 3.59 8.35
C SER A 5 13.84 3.42 9.81
N ILE A 6 13.21 2.51 10.58
CA ILE A 6 13.61 2.21 11.95
C ILE A 6 15.06 1.73 11.95
N ALA A 7 15.88 2.31 12.85
CA ALA A 7 17.28 1.93 12.98
C ALA A 7 17.47 0.41 13.08
N LYS A 8 18.36 -0.15 12.24
CA LYS A 8 18.55 -1.60 12.03
C LYS A 8 18.53 -2.43 13.32
N LYS A 9 19.32 -2.05 14.33
CA LYS A 9 19.40 -2.76 15.62
C LYS A 9 18.05 -2.82 16.34
N SER A 10 17.30 -1.73 16.34
CA SER A 10 15.97 -1.67 16.96
C SER A 10 14.96 -2.48 16.16
N ARG A 11 15.01 -2.38 14.83
CA ARG A 11 14.12 -3.13 13.94
C ARG A 11 14.34 -4.63 14.06
N GLU A 12 15.59 -5.10 14.05
CA GLU A 12 15.94 -6.52 14.25
C GLU A 12 15.41 -7.06 15.58
N LYS A 13 15.50 -6.27 16.66
CA LYS A 13 14.92 -6.63 17.96
C LYS A 13 13.40 -6.78 17.89
N LEU A 14 12.70 -5.85 17.24
CA LEU A 14 11.24 -5.91 17.06
C LEU A 14 10.83 -7.10 16.19
N MET A 15 11.55 -7.36 15.09
CA MET A 15 11.35 -8.53 14.23
C MET A 15 11.48 -9.84 15.03
N LYS A 16 12.51 -9.95 15.88
CA LYS A 16 12.71 -11.12 16.74
C LYS A 16 11.53 -11.33 17.69
N LEU A 17 11.08 -10.27 18.36
CA LEU A 17 9.92 -10.33 19.27
C LEU A 17 8.62 -10.68 18.55
N ALA A 18 8.41 -10.14 17.34
CA ALA A 18 7.25 -10.49 16.51
C ALA A 18 7.27 -11.99 16.16
N LYS A 19 8.42 -12.52 15.74
CA LYS A 19 8.59 -13.95 15.45
C LYS A 19 8.35 -14.83 16.69
N GLU A 20 8.94 -14.47 17.83
CA GLU A 20 8.77 -15.20 19.10
C GLU A 20 7.31 -15.21 19.58
N SER A 21 6.54 -14.18 19.25
CA SER A 21 5.11 -14.08 19.56
C SER A 21 4.18 -14.61 18.47
N ASN A 22 4.72 -15.21 17.39
CA ASN A 22 3.98 -15.69 16.23
C ASN A 22 3.11 -14.58 15.57
N SER A 23 3.59 -13.33 15.58
CA SER A 23 2.94 -12.19 14.97
C SER A 23 3.47 -11.95 13.55
N LYS A 24 2.56 -11.76 12.59
CA LYS A 24 2.92 -11.30 11.24
C LYS A 24 3.36 -9.84 11.27
N VAL A 25 4.26 -9.47 10.35
CA VAL A 25 4.86 -8.15 10.22
C VAL A 25 4.53 -7.54 8.86
N ILE A 26 4.01 -6.31 8.89
CA ILE A 26 3.98 -5.43 7.72
C ILE A 26 5.25 -4.59 7.75
N ALA A 27 6.09 -4.69 6.73
CA ALA A 27 7.26 -3.83 6.52
C ALA A 27 6.82 -2.59 5.73
N SER A 28 6.84 -1.41 6.35
CA SER A 28 6.26 -0.21 5.73
C SER A 28 7.29 0.81 5.24
N ILE A 29 6.91 1.51 4.17
CA ILE A 29 7.62 2.62 3.54
C ILE A 29 6.61 3.76 3.37
N HIS A 30 6.95 4.96 3.83
CA HIS A 30 6.11 6.15 3.67
C HIS A 30 6.89 7.27 2.99
N GLU A 31 6.50 7.60 1.75
CA GLU A 31 7.04 8.73 1.01
C GLU A 31 6.13 9.95 1.15
N THR A 32 6.44 10.80 2.11
CA THR A 32 5.54 11.91 2.50
C THR A 32 5.61 13.13 1.58
N LYS A 33 6.59 13.19 0.66
CA LYS A 33 6.84 14.37 -0.17
C LYS A 33 6.35 14.22 -1.60
N SER A 34 6.56 13.06 -2.20
CA SER A 34 6.22 12.80 -3.60
C SER A 34 6.11 11.31 -3.84
N THR A 35 5.60 10.95 -5.01
CA THR A 35 5.56 9.56 -5.46
C THR A 35 6.76 9.29 -6.38
N PRO A 36 7.58 8.26 -6.08
CA PRO A 36 8.62 7.75 -6.99
C PRO A 36 8.02 7.23 -8.31
N ASN A 37 8.84 6.96 -9.31
CA ASN A 37 8.31 6.33 -10.52
C ASN A 37 7.91 4.86 -10.27
N ALA A 38 7.11 4.28 -11.17
CA ALA A 38 6.55 2.94 -11.00
C ALA A 38 7.63 1.87 -10.81
N ASP A 39 8.72 1.92 -11.59
CA ASP A 39 9.83 0.96 -11.50
C ASP A 39 10.54 1.04 -10.15
N GLU A 40 10.74 2.25 -9.61
CA GLU A 40 11.29 2.47 -8.27
C GLU A 40 10.37 1.89 -7.18
N ILE A 41 9.05 2.07 -7.29
CA ILE A 41 8.09 1.49 -6.35
C ILE A 41 8.15 -0.05 -6.42
N VAL A 42 8.18 -0.63 -7.62
CA VAL A 42 8.31 -2.08 -7.83
C VAL A 42 9.60 -2.60 -7.22
N ALA A 43 10.73 -1.92 -7.44
CA ALA A 43 12.02 -2.28 -6.85
C ALA A 43 11.96 -2.23 -5.32
N LEU A 44 11.39 -1.17 -4.73
CA LEU A 44 11.20 -1.04 -3.29
C LEU A 44 10.40 -2.20 -2.70
N ILE A 45 9.34 -2.66 -3.37
CA ILE A 45 8.57 -3.83 -2.93
C ILE A 45 9.42 -5.10 -3.00
N LYS A 46 10.06 -5.36 -4.15
CA LYS A 46 10.81 -6.60 -4.39
C LYS A 46 12.03 -6.73 -3.47
N ASP A 47 12.81 -5.66 -3.33
CA ASP A 47 14.03 -5.63 -2.51
C ASP A 47 13.73 -5.84 -1.02
N ASN A 48 12.51 -5.52 -0.59
CA ASN A 48 12.09 -5.62 0.80
C ASN A 48 11.09 -6.75 1.08
N SER A 49 10.84 -7.63 0.10
CA SER A 49 9.94 -8.79 0.22
C SER A 49 10.25 -9.71 1.41
N THR A 50 11.50 -9.76 1.86
CA THR A 50 11.94 -10.58 3.02
C THR A 50 11.95 -9.81 4.34
N GLN A 51 11.62 -8.52 4.35
CA GLN A 51 11.66 -7.66 5.53
C GLN A 51 10.39 -7.73 6.38
N GLY A 52 9.38 -8.49 5.95
CA GLY A 52 8.11 -8.73 6.62
C GLY A 52 7.28 -9.75 5.84
N ASP A 53 6.09 -10.07 6.34
CA ASP A 53 5.10 -10.91 5.65
C ASP A 53 4.39 -10.16 4.53
N ILE A 54 4.27 -8.83 4.65
CA ILE A 54 3.69 -7.94 3.63
C ILE A 54 4.57 -6.70 3.53
N VAL A 55 4.90 -6.26 2.32
CA VAL A 55 5.54 -4.95 2.10
C VAL A 55 4.48 -3.90 1.81
N LYS A 56 4.44 -2.84 2.60
CA LYS A 56 3.49 -1.74 2.45
C LYS A 56 4.20 -0.49 1.97
N PHE A 57 3.77 0.05 0.84
CA PHE A 57 4.22 1.32 0.31
C PHE A 57 3.07 2.34 0.32
N CYS A 58 3.33 3.53 0.86
CA CYS A 58 2.38 4.64 0.83
C CYS A 58 3.09 5.93 0.45
N SER A 59 2.57 6.67 -0.52
CA SER A 59 3.14 7.97 -0.91
C SER A 59 2.12 9.10 -0.94
N THR A 60 2.62 10.34 -0.86
CA THR A 60 1.83 11.54 -1.17
C THR A 60 1.71 11.71 -2.68
N VAL A 61 0.49 11.91 -3.15
CA VAL A 61 0.13 12.18 -4.55
C VAL A 61 -0.05 13.68 -4.71
N ASN A 62 0.87 14.32 -5.45
CA ASN A 62 0.82 15.77 -5.67
C ASN A 62 0.10 16.15 -6.97
N ASN A 63 0.00 15.21 -7.91
CA ASN A 63 -0.54 15.44 -9.25
C ASN A 63 -1.05 14.11 -9.85
N HIS A 64 -1.64 14.14 -11.04
CA HIS A 64 -2.20 12.94 -11.66
C HIS A 64 -1.12 11.95 -12.15
N GLN A 65 0.08 12.43 -12.49
CA GLN A 65 1.20 11.56 -12.84
C GLN A 65 1.58 10.69 -11.64
N ASP A 66 1.68 11.29 -10.44
CA ASP A 66 1.95 10.55 -9.20
C ASP A 66 0.92 9.44 -9.00
N ALA A 67 -0.38 9.72 -9.16
CA ALA A 67 -1.44 8.71 -9.03
C ALA A 67 -1.27 7.55 -10.04
N LEU A 68 -0.91 7.87 -11.29
CA LEU A 68 -0.64 6.87 -12.33
C LEU A 68 0.57 6.00 -11.98
N GLN A 69 1.65 6.57 -11.44
CA GLN A 69 2.84 5.80 -11.04
C GLN A 69 2.50 4.74 -9.98
N ILE A 70 1.63 5.07 -9.02
CA ILE A 70 1.17 4.12 -7.99
C ILE A 70 0.37 2.97 -8.63
N PHE A 71 -0.53 3.30 -9.55
CA PHE A 71 -1.35 2.29 -10.23
C PHE A 71 -0.51 1.40 -11.16
N GLU A 72 0.39 1.99 -11.95
CA GLU A 72 1.32 1.27 -12.82
C GLU A 72 2.22 0.32 -12.03
N ALA A 73 2.72 0.74 -10.86
CA ALA A 73 3.50 -0.11 -9.97
C ALA A 73 2.69 -1.31 -9.47
N ALA A 74 1.47 -1.08 -8.96
CA ALA A 74 0.59 -2.15 -8.49
C ALA A 74 0.25 -3.13 -9.62
N ASN A 75 -0.09 -2.62 -10.81
CA ASN A 75 -0.37 -3.45 -11.98
C ASN A 75 0.85 -4.29 -12.42
N SER A 76 2.07 -3.74 -12.29
CA SER A 76 3.31 -4.44 -12.64
C SER A 76 3.68 -5.57 -11.66
N LEU A 77 3.04 -5.61 -10.49
CA LEU A 77 3.26 -6.64 -9.47
C LEU A 77 2.27 -7.81 -9.56
N ILE A 78 1.26 -7.73 -10.44
CA ILE A 78 0.32 -8.83 -10.70
C ILE A 78 1.10 -10.07 -11.16
N GLY A 79 0.77 -11.23 -10.59
CA GLY A 79 1.39 -12.52 -10.86
C GLY A 79 2.82 -12.67 -10.30
N GLN A 80 3.31 -11.70 -9.52
CA GLN A 80 4.61 -11.79 -8.86
C GLN A 80 4.46 -12.40 -7.47
N GLU A 81 5.46 -13.16 -7.01
CA GLU A 81 5.51 -13.72 -5.65
C GLU A 81 5.90 -12.65 -4.61
N SER A 82 5.08 -11.61 -4.47
CA SER A 82 5.25 -10.55 -3.47
C SER A 82 3.93 -10.19 -2.81
N SER A 83 3.79 -10.48 -1.52
CA SER A 83 2.65 -10.00 -0.73
C SER A 83 2.84 -8.52 -0.40
N HIS A 84 1.97 -7.67 -0.95
CA HIS A 84 2.17 -6.22 -0.94
C HIS A 84 0.88 -5.42 -0.71
N SER A 85 1.06 -4.16 -0.33
CA SER A 85 0.00 -3.16 -0.16
C SER A 85 0.54 -1.79 -0.61
N ILE A 86 0.04 -1.28 -1.72
CA ILE A 86 0.44 -0.03 -2.35
C ILE A 86 -0.73 0.95 -2.29
N MET A 87 -0.45 2.19 -1.87
CA MET A 87 -1.48 3.22 -1.79
C MET A 87 -0.96 4.64 -1.92
N GLY A 88 -1.82 5.55 -2.40
CA GLY A 88 -1.54 6.98 -2.43
C GLY A 88 -2.43 7.77 -1.47
N LEU A 89 -1.93 8.91 -0.99
CA LEU A 89 -2.69 9.94 -0.30
C LEU A 89 -2.74 11.19 -1.18
N GLY A 90 -3.93 11.57 -1.62
CA GLY A 90 -4.17 12.65 -2.57
C GLY A 90 -5.02 12.19 -3.75
N ASN A 91 -5.40 13.14 -4.60
CA ASN A 91 -6.37 12.91 -5.67
C ASN A 91 -5.93 11.78 -6.61
N GLY A 92 -6.76 10.75 -6.74
CA GLY A 92 -6.47 9.55 -7.56
C GLY A 92 -5.69 8.46 -6.82
N GLY A 93 -5.23 8.69 -5.60
CA GLY A 93 -4.51 7.69 -4.79
C GLY A 93 -5.40 6.53 -4.30
N ASP A 94 -6.71 6.66 -4.40
CA ASP A 94 -7.73 5.67 -4.03
C ASP A 94 -7.93 4.56 -5.08
N TRP A 95 -7.51 4.77 -6.33
CA TRP A 95 -7.71 3.81 -7.43
C TRP A 95 -7.15 2.43 -7.14
N VAL A 96 -5.95 2.36 -6.57
CA VAL A 96 -5.34 1.08 -6.20
C VAL A 96 -6.11 0.37 -5.09
N ARG A 97 -6.81 1.11 -4.22
CA ARG A 97 -7.71 0.52 -3.22
C ARG A 97 -8.97 -0.02 -3.87
N LEU A 98 -9.55 0.74 -4.79
CA LEU A 98 -10.76 0.36 -5.52
C LEU A 98 -10.55 -0.91 -6.34
N HIS A 99 -9.40 -1.05 -6.99
CA HIS A 99 -9.07 -2.20 -7.83
C HIS A 99 -8.19 -3.25 -7.15
N ALA A 100 -8.10 -3.23 -5.81
CA ALA A 100 -7.21 -4.11 -5.06
C ALA A 100 -7.30 -5.60 -5.41
N PRO A 101 -8.50 -6.19 -5.62
CA PRO A 101 -8.60 -7.62 -5.93
C PRO A 101 -7.95 -8.00 -7.27
N VAL A 102 -8.12 -7.18 -8.31
CA VAL A 102 -7.50 -7.42 -9.63
C VAL A 102 -6.04 -6.99 -9.69
N LEU A 103 -5.62 -6.10 -8.80
CA LEU A 103 -4.22 -5.69 -8.61
C LEU A 103 -3.45 -6.62 -7.66
N GLU A 104 -4.05 -7.71 -7.19
CA GLU A 104 -3.45 -8.71 -6.28
C GLU A 104 -2.84 -8.09 -5.01
N GLN A 105 -3.46 -7.04 -4.48
CA GLN A 105 -3.04 -6.46 -3.21
C GLN A 105 -3.51 -7.31 -2.03
N GLU A 106 -2.59 -7.69 -1.14
CA GLU A 106 -2.88 -8.55 0.01
C GLU A 106 -3.82 -7.86 1.03
N ILE A 107 -3.68 -6.54 1.18
CA ILE A 107 -4.50 -5.74 2.08
C ILE A 107 -4.61 -4.31 1.58
N VAL A 108 -5.76 -3.68 1.83
CA VAL A 108 -5.98 -2.25 1.61
C VAL A 108 -6.60 -1.57 2.82
N TYR A 109 -6.37 -0.26 2.93
CA TYR A 109 -6.85 0.57 4.03
C TYR A 109 -7.97 1.48 3.56
N ALA A 110 -9.12 1.38 4.21
CA ALA A 110 -10.28 2.22 3.99
C ALA A 110 -10.56 3.09 5.23
N THR A 111 -11.36 4.15 5.05
CA THR A 111 -11.77 5.02 6.15
C THR A 111 -13.19 4.72 6.62
N MET A 112 -13.46 4.97 7.90
CA MET A 112 -14.82 5.01 8.45
C MET A 112 -15.48 6.38 8.30
N MET A 113 -14.69 7.40 7.91
CA MET A 113 -15.18 8.76 7.72
C MET A 113 -16.22 8.80 6.60
N ASN A 114 -17.27 9.58 6.82
CA ASN A 114 -18.28 9.84 5.81
C ASN A 114 -18.27 11.34 5.49
N HIS A 115 -17.49 11.71 4.48
CA HIS A 115 -17.32 13.10 4.05
C HIS A 115 -17.43 13.20 2.54
N PHE A 116 -17.84 14.37 2.06
CA PHE A 116 -17.71 14.72 0.66
C PHE A 116 -16.22 14.77 0.27
N ARG A 117 -15.86 14.29 -0.93
CA ARG A 117 -14.49 14.34 -1.51
C ARG A 117 -13.42 13.56 -0.74
N LEU A 118 -13.72 12.33 -0.32
CA LEU A 118 -12.68 11.42 0.17
C LEU A 118 -11.66 11.05 -0.93
N SER A 119 -12.13 10.93 -2.18
CA SER A 119 -11.30 10.66 -3.36
C SER A 119 -10.20 11.71 -3.59
N ASP A 120 -10.49 12.99 -3.33
CA ASP A 120 -9.50 14.08 -3.42
C ASP A 120 -8.33 13.90 -2.44
N LYS A 121 -8.54 13.09 -1.39
CA LYS A 121 -7.53 12.72 -0.39
C LYS A 121 -6.97 11.32 -0.61
N GLY A 122 -7.35 10.63 -1.69
CA GLY A 122 -6.98 9.24 -1.94
C GLY A 122 -7.56 8.30 -0.90
N LEU A 123 -8.71 8.65 -0.31
CA LEU A 123 -9.40 7.82 0.69
C LEU A 123 -10.71 7.28 0.10
N ILE A 124 -11.12 6.12 0.56
CA ILE A 124 -12.42 5.52 0.24
C ILE A 124 -13.08 5.02 1.52
N ASN A 125 -14.39 5.24 1.66
CA ASN A 125 -15.14 4.70 2.79
C ASN A 125 -15.20 3.17 2.70
N VAL A 126 -15.15 2.48 3.83
CA VAL A 126 -15.19 1.01 3.85
C VAL A 126 -16.48 0.43 3.25
N ARG A 127 -17.62 1.12 3.38
CA ARG A 127 -18.90 0.69 2.79
C ARG A 127 -18.85 0.86 1.28
N ASP A 128 -18.49 2.05 0.81
CA ASP A 128 -18.37 2.35 -0.62
C ASP A 128 -17.38 1.40 -1.32
N LEU A 129 -16.23 1.10 -0.68
CA LEU A 129 -15.25 0.15 -1.21
C LEU A 129 -15.84 -1.25 -1.38
N ARG A 130 -16.57 -1.73 -0.36
CA ARG A 130 -17.22 -3.05 -0.39
C ARG A 130 -18.33 -3.13 -1.42
N ASP A 131 -19.14 -2.08 -1.51
CA ASP A 131 -20.23 -1.99 -2.49
C ASP A 131 -19.66 -1.94 -3.92
N ALA A 132 -18.56 -1.20 -4.12
CA ALA A 132 -17.87 -1.15 -5.40
C ALA A 132 -17.27 -2.51 -5.80
N TRP A 133 -16.64 -3.23 -4.88
CA TRP A 133 -16.14 -4.58 -5.16
C TRP A 133 -17.26 -5.55 -5.51
N ALA A 134 -18.37 -5.50 -4.76
CA ALA A 134 -19.55 -6.32 -5.08
C ALA A 134 -20.14 -5.99 -6.46
N LEU A 135 -20.18 -4.71 -6.84
CA LEU A 135 -20.67 -4.27 -8.15
C LEU A 135 -19.74 -4.68 -9.30
N MET A 136 -18.44 -4.69 -9.07
CA MET A 136 -17.43 -5.11 -10.06
C MET A 136 -17.23 -6.64 -10.11
N GLU A 137 -17.97 -7.39 -9.28
CA GLU A 137 -17.88 -8.85 -9.16
C GLU A 137 -16.46 -9.33 -8.82
N TYR A 138 -15.78 -8.58 -7.94
CA TYR A 138 -14.50 -8.97 -7.35
C TYR A 138 -14.65 -9.93 -6.17
#